data_AF-A0A1Y2USW4-F1
#
_entry.id   AF-A0A1Y2USW4-F1
#
_cell.length_a   1.000
_cell.length_b   1.000
_cell.length_c   1.000
_cell.angle_alpha   90.00
_cell.angle_beta   90.00
_cell.angle_gamma   90.00
#
_symmetry.space_group_name_H-M   'P 1'
#
loop_
_entity.id
_entity.type
_entity.pdbx_description
1 polymer ?
#
loop_
_entity_poly.entity_id
_entity_poly.type
_entity_poly.pdbx_seq_one_letter_code
_entity_poly.pdbx_strand_id
1 'polypeptide(L)'
;MALNSKFEGSIFSAKNENNVALLHGNVDFALIKVEVPKQFAGLGKALSEYRLENAEHGPQHRTARRLGALFEQVIPNIDSLASAYGERASEIATSPELELKYGPFAGHVGVDGTSIYAAASSGNSVIALHLLACMLARMFSSSEATAIWAQLVECRLEEIKTKSDISQLQGIAALYAAEHGSQIMRDDLAVWDASARAWLQAANQVKKREDTQLKLIIKNIPSIQSTDTTYSSIIENWIVAMTTIQKLIQGVPQDISNSSVLLGLMSWHIYPDLNVFSPNKYVAFNDPLVKKGGTITLGLEQKDENRTGVNWSVSLSHLRYYGDPIIIEKSSEEDSDRITAQELRFITFGCVLGSW
;
A
#
# COMPACT_ATOMS: atom_id res chain seq x y z
N MET A 1 15.44 24.66 -34.63
CA MET A 1 16.50 23.77 -34.12
C MET A 1 16.33 23.70 -32.61
N ALA A 2 15.99 22.53 -32.10
CA ALA A 2 15.48 22.31 -30.75
C ALA A 2 16.59 22.30 -29.69
N LEU A 3 16.33 22.95 -28.55
CA LEU A 3 17.04 22.75 -27.29
C LEU A 3 15.98 22.44 -26.23
N ASN A 4 15.60 21.17 -26.16
CA ASN A 4 14.82 20.57 -25.08
C ASN A 4 15.26 19.10 -24.98
N SER A 5 15.94 18.75 -23.90
CA SER A 5 15.90 17.44 -23.22
C SER A 5 17.18 17.24 -22.40
N LYS A 6 17.00 17.15 -21.07
CA LYS A 6 17.78 16.41 -20.07
C LYS A 6 17.74 17.13 -18.72
N PHE A 7 16.58 17.09 -18.07
CA PHE A 7 16.46 17.38 -16.65
C PHE A 7 15.40 16.47 -16.01
N GLU A 8 15.60 15.14 -16.09
CA GLU A 8 14.76 14.16 -15.39
C GLU A 8 15.56 13.00 -14.76
N GLY A 9 16.86 13.18 -14.52
CA GLY A 9 17.70 12.13 -13.95
C GLY A 9 18.59 12.62 -12.82
N SER A 10 18.05 12.83 -11.60
CA SER A 10 18.87 12.82 -10.38
C SER A 10 18.12 12.69 -9.04
N ILE A 11 16.79 12.66 -8.99
CA ILE A 11 16.08 12.55 -7.70
C ILE A 11 16.29 11.17 -7.03
N PHE A 12 16.63 10.13 -7.79
CA PHE A 12 17.03 8.83 -7.24
C PHE A 12 18.50 8.78 -6.78
N SER A 13 19.37 9.70 -7.24
CA SER A 13 20.78 9.77 -6.85
C SER A 13 20.96 10.42 -5.48
N ALA A 14 20.14 11.42 -5.15
CA ALA A 14 20.29 12.21 -3.92
C ALA A 14 20.09 11.40 -2.62
N LYS A 15 19.28 10.33 -2.65
CA LYS A 15 19.13 9.42 -1.48
C LYS A 15 20.38 8.57 -1.26
N ASN A 16 21.02 8.15 -2.34
CA ASN A 16 22.19 7.28 -2.30
C ASN A 16 23.47 8.07 -1.98
N GLU A 17 23.59 9.31 -2.47
CA GLU A 17 24.74 10.19 -2.21
C GLU A 17 24.93 10.50 -0.72
N ASN A 18 23.84 10.74 0.02
CA ASN A 18 23.93 10.94 1.47
C ASN A 18 24.39 9.68 2.20
N ASN A 19 23.90 8.50 1.82
CA ASN A 19 24.35 7.24 2.43
C ASN A 19 25.83 6.98 2.14
N VAL A 20 26.33 7.31 0.94
CA VAL A 20 27.75 7.15 0.58
C VAL A 20 28.68 8.06 1.38
N ALA A 21 28.28 9.31 1.63
CA ALA A 21 29.05 10.19 2.51
C ALA A 21 29.15 9.61 3.95
N LEU A 22 28.11 8.94 4.42
CA LEU A 22 28.06 8.30 5.73
C LEU A 22 28.86 7.00 5.80
N LEU A 23 28.90 6.22 4.70
CA LEU A 23 29.74 5.03 4.56
C LEU A 23 31.22 5.34 4.81
N HIS A 24 31.72 6.46 4.29
CA HIS A 24 33.12 6.87 4.48
C HIS A 24 33.41 7.41 5.90
N GLY A 25 32.38 7.82 6.64
CA GLY A 25 32.51 8.44 7.96
C GLY A 25 32.29 7.53 9.17
N ASN A 26 31.97 6.23 8.98
CA ASN A 26 31.53 5.31 10.05
C ASN A 26 30.37 5.86 10.90
N VAL A 27 29.49 6.67 10.30
CA VAL A 27 28.34 7.26 11.01
C VAL A 27 27.17 6.29 10.96
N ASP A 28 26.62 5.91 12.12
CA ASP A 28 25.39 5.13 12.19
C ASP A 28 24.22 5.95 11.62
N PHE A 29 23.79 5.59 10.40
CA PHE A 29 22.69 6.27 9.70
C PHE A 29 21.34 6.16 10.44
N ALA A 30 21.24 5.23 11.40
CA ALA A 30 20.05 5.06 12.23
C ALA A 30 19.85 6.20 13.24
N LEU A 31 20.82 7.11 13.37
CA LEU A 31 20.74 8.31 14.20
C LEU A 31 20.30 9.57 13.42
N ILE A 32 20.12 9.45 12.10
CA ILE A 32 19.86 10.60 11.23
C ILE A 32 18.36 10.82 11.09
N LYS A 33 17.91 11.94 11.64
CA LYS A 33 16.56 12.45 11.50
C LYS A 33 16.37 13.24 10.21
N VAL A 34 15.23 13.02 9.56
CA VAL A 34 14.73 13.78 8.41
C VAL A 34 13.60 14.70 8.87
N GLU A 35 13.42 15.83 8.19
CA GLU A 35 12.29 16.72 8.43
C GLU A 35 10.97 15.99 8.19
N VAL A 36 10.07 16.04 9.19
CA VAL A 36 8.78 15.37 9.15
C VAL A 36 7.84 16.14 8.22
N PRO A 37 7.18 15.49 7.24
CA PRO A 37 6.25 16.16 6.34
C PRO A 37 5.08 16.83 7.09
N LYS A 38 4.63 17.98 6.59
CA LYS A 38 3.58 18.80 7.22
C LYS A 38 2.26 18.06 7.43
N GLN A 39 1.99 17.05 6.60
CA GLN A 39 0.82 16.18 6.69
C GLN A 39 0.74 15.46 8.05
N PHE A 40 1.88 15.17 8.69
CA PHE A 40 1.96 14.51 9.99
C PHE A 40 2.00 15.48 11.18
N ALA A 41 1.84 16.79 10.96
CA ALA A 41 1.95 17.79 12.02
C ALA A 41 0.87 17.65 13.11
N GLY A 42 -0.35 17.22 12.74
CA GLY A 42 -1.41 16.96 13.71
C GLY A 42 -1.07 15.77 14.61
N LEU A 43 -0.53 14.70 14.01
CA LEU A 43 -0.05 13.54 14.75
C LEU A 43 1.07 13.92 15.73
N GLY A 44 2.09 14.65 15.27
CA GLY A 44 3.22 15.06 16.11
C GLY A 44 2.79 15.85 17.35
N LYS A 45 1.76 16.69 17.22
CA LYS A 45 1.19 17.46 18.35
C LYS A 45 0.37 16.60 19.32
N ALA A 46 -0.19 15.50 18.86
CA ALA A 46 -1.03 14.60 19.65
C ALA A 46 -0.21 13.56 20.43
N LEU A 47 1.04 13.31 20.03
CA LEU A 47 1.95 12.42 20.75
C LEU A 47 2.42 13.04 22.06
N SER A 48 2.59 12.20 23.08
CA SER A 48 3.29 12.61 24.30
C SER A 48 4.77 12.88 24.03
N GLU A 49 5.39 13.71 24.87
CA GLU A 49 6.82 14.04 24.78
C GLU A 49 7.70 12.78 24.73
N TYR A 50 7.41 11.78 25.58
CA TYR A 50 8.14 10.50 25.59
C TYR A 50 8.03 9.74 24.26
N ARG A 51 6.84 9.68 23.66
CA ARG A 51 6.65 9.00 22.36
C ARG A 51 7.32 9.78 21.24
N LEU A 52 7.23 11.11 21.26
CA LEU A 52 7.89 11.96 20.29
C LEU A 52 9.41 11.77 20.35
N GLU A 53 10.01 11.76 21.55
CA GLU A 53 11.44 11.52 21.73
C GLU A 53 11.85 10.13 21.22
N ASN A 54 11.07 9.08 21.54
CA ASN A 54 11.32 7.74 21.04
C ASN A 54 11.26 7.66 19.50
N ALA A 55 10.30 8.36 18.90
CA ALA A 55 10.10 8.39 17.45
C ALA A 55 11.18 9.20 16.71
N GLU A 56 11.75 10.23 17.34
CA GLU A 56 12.74 11.10 16.68
C GLU A 56 14.20 10.70 16.94
N HIS A 57 14.51 10.17 18.12
CA HIS A 57 15.89 9.90 18.53
C HIS A 57 16.07 8.55 19.27
N GLY A 58 14.97 7.92 19.67
CA GLY A 58 15.00 6.70 20.48
C GLY A 58 15.07 5.39 19.68
N PRO A 59 14.83 4.26 20.36
CA PRO A 59 14.89 2.94 19.74
C PRO A 59 13.97 2.77 18.54
N GLN A 60 12.73 3.28 18.59
CA GLN A 60 11.81 3.14 17.44
C GLN A 60 12.28 3.90 16.21
N HIS A 61 12.92 5.06 16.38
CA HIS A 61 13.57 5.77 15.28
C HIS A 61 14.63 4.89 14.61
N ARG A 62 15.52 4.29 15.40
CA ARG A 62 16.59 3.42 14.88
C ARG A 62 16.03 2.21 14.15
N THR A 63 15.01 1.57 14.70
CA THR A 63 14.29 0.47 14.06
C THR A 63 13.71 0.90 12.72
N ALA A 64 13.04 2.06 12.67
CA ALA A 64 12.47 2.61 11.45
C ALA A 64 13.53 2.88 10.38
N ARG A 65 14.67 3.49 10.75
CA ARG A 65 15.79 3.74 9.82
C ARG A 65 16.38 2.44 9.28
N ARG A 66 16.66 1.47 10.14
CA ARG A 66 17.26 0.17 9.75
C ARG A 66 16.32 -0.63 8.85
N LEU A 67 15.04 -0.71 9.20
CA LEU A 67 14.01 -1.30 8.35
C LEU A 67 13.92 -0.54 7.01
N GLY A 68 13.91 0.79 7.05
CA GLY A 68 13.87 1.65 5.87
C GLY A 68 15.00 1.36 4.88
N ALA A 69 16.23 1.24 5.37
CA ALA A 69 17.40 0.92 4.56
C ALA A 69 17.34 -0.52 4.02
N LEU A 70 16.92 -1.49 4.84
CA LEU A 70 16.85 -2.90 4.46
C LEU A 70 15.83 -3.19 3.34
N PHE A 71 14.73 -2.45 3.31
CA PHE A 71 13.64 -2.63 2.34
C PHE A 71 13.61 -1.57 1.22
N GLU A 72 14.56 -0.64 1.17
CA GLU A 72 14.54 0.50 0.24
C GLU A 72 14.33 0.08 -1.23
N GLN A 73 14.99 -1.02 -1.66
CA GLN A 73 14.96 -1.51 -3.04
C GLN A 73 13.61 -2.09 -3.49
N VAL A 74 12.74 -2.48 -2.55
CA VAL A 74 11.45 -3.12 -2.88
C VAL A 74 10.27 -2.16 -2.70
N ILE A 75 10.49 -0.99 -2.11
CA ILE A 75 9.43 -0.02 -1.84
C ILE A 75 9.12 0.76 -3.12
N PRO A 76 7.89 0.70 -3.65
CA PRO A 76 7.48 1.49 -4.81
C PRO A 76 7.39 2.98 -4.43
N ASN A 77 7.24 3.86 -5.43
CA ASN A 77 6.87 5.24 -5.15
C ASN A 77 5.47 5.26 -4.49
N ILE A 78 5.39 5.83 -3.30
CA ILE A 78 4.16 5.98 -2.52
C ILE A 78 3.89 7.43 -2.09
N ASP A 79 4.39 8.44 -2.81
CA ASP A 79 4.35 9.84 -2.33
C ASP A 79 2.93 10.36 -2.09
N SER A 80 1.98 10.02 -2.98
CA SER A 80 0.57 10.40 -2.81
C SER A 80 -0.09 9.64 -1.65
N LEU A 81 0.22 8.35 -1.51
CA LEU A 81 -0.27 7.52 -0.42
C LEU A 81 0.27 7.98 0.94
N ALA A 82 1.57 8.24 1.06
CA ALA A 82 2.19 8.70 2.28
C ALA A 82 1.65 10.08 2.72
N SER A 83 1.44 11.00 1.76
CA SER A 83 0.82 12.30 2.04
C SER A 83 -0.62 12.13 2.56
N ALA A 84 -1.45 11.38 1.85
CA ALA A 84 -2.84 11.13 2.26
C ALA A 84 -2.92 10.42 3.61
N TYR A 85 -2.05 9.43 3.84
CA TYR A 85 -1.98 8.72 5.11
C TYR A 85 -1.54 9.64 6.25
N GLY A 86 -0.60 10.54 6.03
CA GLY A 86 -0.21 11.54 7.02
C GLY A 86 -1.36 12.46 7.40
N GLU A 87 -2.12 12.94 6.41
CA GLU A 87 -3.33 13.75 6.64
C GLU A 87 -4.38 12.96 7.44
N ARG A 88 -4.64 11.70 7.07
CA ARG A 88 -5.54 10.82 7.82
C ARG A 88 -5.08 10.60 9.25
N ALA A 89 -3.80 10.31 9.45
CA ALA A 89 -3.24 10.06 10.77
C ALA A 89 -3.33 11.31 11.66
N SER A 90 -3.06 12.49 11.09
CA SER A 90 -3.24 13.76 11.79
C SER A 90 -4.70 14.01 12.16
N GLU A 91 -5.65 13.77 11.25
CA GLU A 91 -7.09 13.91 11.50
C GLU A 91 -7.57 12.96 12.62
N ILE A 92 -7.15 11.69 12.57
CA ILE A 92 -7.53 10.71 13.58
C ILE A 92 -6.94 11.10 14.94
N ALA A 93 -5.66 11.45 14.98
CA ALA A 93 -4.96 11.75 16.23
C ALA A 93 -5.49 13.00 16.94
N THR A 94 -6.04 13.96 16.19
CA THR A 94 -6.66 15.17 16.75
C THR A 94 -8.18 15.06 16.93
N SER A 95 -8.75 13.87 16.73
CA SER A 95 -10.19 13.65 16.88
C SER A 95 -10.62 13.83 18.35
N PRO A 96 -11.73 14.57 18.60
CA PRO A 96 -12.28 14.72 19.95
C PRO A 96 -12.76 13.38 20.55
N GLU A 97 -12.98 12.35 19.73
CA GLU A 97 -13.37 11.01 20.21
C GLU A 97 -12.24 10.30 21.00
N LEU A 98 -11.01 10.78 20.85
CA LEU A 98 -9.84 10.28 21.57
C LEU A 98 -9.46 11.18 22.75
N GLU A 99 -10.15 12.31 22.94
CA GLU A 99 -9.97 13.16 24.11
C GLU A 99 -10.44 12.42 25.36
N LEU A 100 -9.47 12.09 26.20
CA LEU A 100 -9.71 11.47 27.48
C LEU A 100 -9.00 12.32 28.53
N LYS A 101 -9.72 12.66 29.60
CA LYS A 101 -9.21 13.49 30.71
C LYS A 101 -8.28 12.64 31.57
N TYR A 102 -7.01 12.53 31.20
CA TYR A 102 -6.07 11.60 31.84
C TYR A 102 -5.41 12.10 33.14
N GLY A 103 -5.86 13.24 33.68
CA GLY A 103 -5.41 13.75 34.97
C GLY A 103 -3.87 13.76 35.10
N PRO A 104 -3.29 13.22 36.19
CA PRO A 104 -1.84 13.25 36.43
C PRO A 104 -1.00 12.41 35.44
N PHE A 105 -1.62 11.57 34.61
CA PHE A 105 -0.91 10.74 33.63
C PHE A 105 -0.97 11.30 32.20
N ALA A 106 -1.46 12.52 31.99
CA ALA A 106 -1.60 13.11 30.65
C ALA A 106 -0.31 13.04 29.80
N GLY A 107 0.88 13.11 30.43
CA GLY A 107 2.17 12.97 29.72
C GLY A 107 2.50 11.56 29.23
N HIS A 108 1.74 10.52 29.61
CA HIS A 108 1.97 9.12 29.23
C HIS A 108 0.78 8.49 28.54
N VAL A 109 -0.35 9.21 28.43
CA VAL A 109 -1.58 8.67 27.87
C VAL A 109 -2.00 9.47 26.64
N GLY A 110 -2.44 8.76 25.61
CA GLY A 110 -2.79 9.32 24.31
C GLY A 110 -2.70 8.25 23.23
N VAL A 111 -2.91 8.67 21.99
CA VAL A 111 -2.79 7.80 20.81
C VAL A 111 -1.34 7.35 20.65
N ASP A 112 -1.13 6.05 20.41
CA ASP A 112 0.19 5.55 20.05
C ASP A 112 0.37 5.62 18.54
N GLY A 113 1.02 6.68 18.07
CA GLY A 113 1.47 6.82 16.68
C GLY A 113 2.98 6.83 16.57
N THR A 114 3.68 6.24 17.55
CA THR A 114 5.14 6.33 17.67
C THR A 114 5.82 5.75 16.43
N SER A 115 5.38 4.58 15.94
CA SER A 115 5.92 3.98 14.72
C SER A 115 5.65 4.81 13.46
N ILE A 116 4.51 5.53 13.40
CA ILE A 116 4.18 6.41 12.26
C ILE A 116 5.15 7.58 12.23
N TYR A 117 5.32 8.25 13.36
CA TYR A 117 6.18 9.42 13.46
C TYR A 117 7.66 9.05 13.33
N ALA A 118 8.06 7.87 13.82
CA ALA A 118 9.38 7.30 13.58
C ALA A 118 9.63 7.06 12.09
N ALA A 119 8.66 6.49 11.38
CA ALA A 119 8.75 6.35 9.93
C ALA A 119 8.82 7.71 9.22
N ALA A 120 7.96 8.66 9.59
CA ALA A 120 7.92 9.99 8.96
C ALA A 120 9.23 10.77 9.15
N SER A 121 9.86 10.66 10.33
CA SER A 121 11.17 11.25 10.64
C SER A 121 12.36 10.45 10.09
N SER A 122 12.12 9.25 9.57
CA SER A 122 13.15 8.38 8.95
C SER A 122 13.20 8.46 7.43
N GLY A 123 12.15 9.02 6.81
CA GLY A 123 12.02 9.23 5.37
C GLY A 123 10.71 8.68 4.81
N ASN A 124 10.25 9.27 3.70
CA ASN A 124 8.92 8.98 3.14
C ASN A 124 8.71 7.49 2.79
N SER A 125 9.76 6.79 2.34
CA SER A 125 9.70 5.37 2.03
C SER A 125 9.46 4.50 3.27
N VAL A 126 9.87 4.94 4.47
CA VAL A 126 9.71 4.17 5.71
C VAL A 126 8.26 4.13 6.16
N ILE A 127 7.42 5.09 5.72
CA ILE A 127 5.97 5.03 5.92
C ILE A 127 5.41 3.73 5.36
N ALA A 128 5.93 3.25 4.22
CA ALA A 128 5.53 1.99 3.62
C ALA A 128 5.62 0.81 4.62
N LEU A 129 6.67 0.78 5.45
CA LEU A 129 6.89 -0.29 6.43
C LEU A 129 5.96 -0.19 7.63
N HIS A 130 5.56 1.03 8.01
CA HIS A 130 4.47 1.21 8.96
C HIS A 130 3.14 0.73 8.37
N LEU A 131 2.87 1.03 7.10
CA LEU A 131 1.67 0.55 6.40
C LEU A 131 1.62 -1.00 6.35
N LEU A 132 2.77 -1.65 6.16
CA LEU A 132 2.89 -3.11 6.28
C LEU A 132 2.58 -3.59 7.71
N ALA A 133 3.14 -2.94 8.72
CA ALA A 133 2.86 -3.27 10.12
C ALA A 133 1.36 -3.18 10.43
N CYS A 134 0.64 -2.19 9.89
CA CYS A 134 -0.81 -2.12 10.02
C CYS A 134 -1.54 -3.29 9.35
N MET A 135 -1.11 -3.73 8.16
CA MET A 135 -1.71 -4.90 7.50
C MET A 135 -1.50 -6.17 8.32
N LEU A 136 -0.26 -6.39 8.80
CA LEU A 136 0.08 -7.55 9.63
C LEU A 136 -0.67 -7.53 10.96
N ALA A 137 -0.75 -6.38 11.62
CA ALA A 137 -1.45 -6.24 12.88
C ALA A 137 -2.96 -6.49 12.77
N ARG A 138 -3.57 -6.24 11.61
CA ARG A 138 -4.98 -6.58 11.35
C ARG A 138 -5.21 -8.06 11.08
N MET A 139 -4.27 -8.72 10.39
CA MET A 139 -4.43 -10.12 9.98
C MET A 139 -4.01 -11.12 11.06
N PHE A 140 -2.94 -10.80 11.80
CA PHE A 140 -2.23 -11.75 12.64
C PHE A 140 -2.20 -11.31 14.10
N SER A 141 -2.10 -12.29 14.99
CA SER A 141 -1.82 -12.04 16.41
C SER A 141 -0.44 -11.38 16.58
N SER A 142 -0.20 -10.76 17.74
CA SER A 142 1.08 -10.08 18.01
C SER A 142 2.30 -11.00 17.88
N SER A 143 2.19 -12.25 18.35
CA SER A 143 3.27 -13.24 18.23
C SER A 143 3.54 -13.67 16.80
N GLU A 144 2.47 -13.87 16.02
CA GLU A 144 2.57 -14.25 14.60
C GLU A 144 3.15 -13.10 13.77
N ALA A 145 2.65 -11.87 13.96
CA ALA A 145 3.16 -10.69 13.26
C ALA A 145 4.66 -10.45 13.56
N THR A 146 5.08 -10.65 14.81
CA THR A 146 6.50 -10.56 15.20
C THR A 146 7.34 -11.63 14.50
N ALA A 147 6.83 -12.87 14.40
CA ALA A 147 7.53 -13.95 13.71
C ALA A 147 7.63 -13.69 12.21
N ILE A 148 6.55 -13.18 11.58
CA ILE A 148 6.54 -12.76 10.18
C ILE A 148 7.57 -11.65 9.96
N TRP A 149 7.60 -10.61 10.80
CA TRP A 149 8.61 -9.56 10.69
C TRP A 149 10.04 -10.09 10.78
N ALA A 150 10.30 -11.02 11.69
CA ALA A 150 11.61 -11.65 11.81
C ALA A 150 11.99 -12.40 10.53
N GLN A 151 11.05 -13.16 9.95
CA GLN A 151 11.24 -13.85 8.68
C GLN A 151 11.46 -12.87 7.53
N LEU A 152 10.71 -11.76 7.46
CA LEU A 152 10.88 -10.73 6.43
C LEU A 152 12.28 -10.11 6.48
N VAL A 153 12.78 -9.81 7.68
CA VAL A 153 14.14 -9.28 7.90
C VAL A 153 15.18 -10.30 7.47
N GLU A 154 15.07 -11.56 7.92
CA GLU A 154 15.99 -12.63 7.56
C GLU A 154 16.05 -12.85 6.04
N CYS A 155 14.89 -12.99 5.39
CA CYS A 155 14.82 -13.15 3.93
C CYS A 155 15.45 -11.95 3.20
N ARG A 156 15.19 -10.71 3.64
CA ARG A 156 15.82 -9.53 3.02
C ARG A 156 17.33 -9.48 3.18
N LEU A 157 17.83 -9.84 4.35
CA LEU A 157 19.27 -9.90 4.60
C LEU A 157 19.94 -10.89 3.64
N GLU A 158 19.36 -12.08 3.46
CA GLU A 158 19.89 -13.08 2.53
C GLU A 158 19.76 -12.65 1.06
N GLU A 159 18.65 -12.01 0.67
CA GLU A 159 18.50 -11.47 -0.68
C GLU A 159 19.55 -10.40 -1.01
N ILE A 160 19.85 -9.50 -0.08
CA ILE A 160 20.87 -8.48 -0.28
C ILE A 160 22.26 -9.10 -0.38
N LYS A 161 22.61 -10.03 0.52
CA LYS A 161 23.92 -10.71 0.50
C LYS A 161 24.15 -11.46 -0.81
N THR A 162 23.11 -12.08 -1.36
CA THR A 162 23.20 -12.91 -2.57
C THR A 162 23.17 -12.09 -3.87
N LYS A 163 22.42 -10.99 -3.91
CA LYS A 163 22.17 -10.21 -5.15
C LYS A 163 23.00 -8.93 -5.26
N SER A 164 23.66 -8.47 -4.19
CA SER A 164 24.38 -7.20 -4.23
C SER A 164 25.78 -7.32 -4.82
N ASP A 165 26.08 -6.47 -5.79
CA ASP A 165 27.38 -6.38 -6.43
C ASP A 165 28.22 -5.24 -5.80
N ILE A 166 29.36 -5.60 -5.20
CA ILE A 166 30.30 -4.65 -4.57
C ILE A 166 30.93 -3.71 -5.62
N SER A 167 30.92 -4.09 -6.91
CA SER A 167 31.40 -3.22 -7.99
C SER A 167 30.50 -2.01 -8.23
N GLN A 168 29.25 -2.06 -7.77
CA GLN A 168 28.26 -1.00 -7.93
C GLN A 168 28.02 -0.29 -6.60
N LEU A 169 27.97 1.04 -6.64
CA LEU A 169 27.72 1.89 -5.47
C LEU A 169 26.38 1.57 -4.77
N GLN A 170 25.36 1.16 -5.54
CA GLN A 170 24.09 0.67 -5.01
C GLN A 170 24.24 -0.65 -4.22
N GLY A 171 25.12 -1.56 -4.67
CA GLY A 171 25.38 -2.82 -3.97
C GLY A 171 26.16 -2.61 -2.67
N ILE A 172 27.12 -1.67 -2.65
CA ILE A 172 27.84 -1.29 -1.41
C ILE A 172 26.85 -0.73 -0.37
N ALA A 173 25.99 0.21 -0.77
CA ALA A 173 24.98 0.78 0.11
C ALA A 173 24.01 -0.29 0.65
N ALA A 174 23.61 -1.25 -0.19
CA ALA A 174 22.75 -2.35 0.21
C ALA A 174 23.42 -3.27 1.24
N LEU A 175 24.69 -3.64 1.04
CA LEU A 175 25.42 -4.48 1.99
C LEU A 175 25.58 -3.80 3.35
N TYR A 176 25.84 -2.49 3.37
CA TYR A 176 25.89 -1.72 4.61
C TYR A 176 24.52 -1.65 5.30
N ALA A 177 23.44 -1.48 4.53
CA ALA A 177 22.08 -1.57 5.06
C ALA A 177 21.79 -2.95 5.68
N ALA A 178 22.29 -4.03 5.07
CA ALA A 178 22.17 -5.38 5.63
C ALA A 178 23.00 -5.57 6.91
N GLU A 179 24.21 -5.03 6.98
CA GLU A 179 25.03 -5.06 8.19
C GLU A 179 24.28 -4.43 9.38
N HIS A 180 23.74 -3.23 9.21
CA HIS A 180 22.95 -2.56 10.25
C HIS A 180 21.58 -3.22 10.48
N GLY A 181 20.97 -3.77 9.43
CA GLY A 181 19.73 -4.54 9.52
C GLY A 181 19.87 -5.80 10.36
N SER A 182 21.06 -6.43 10.38
CA SER A 182 21.34 -7.60 11.22
C SER A 182 21.29 -7.30 12.73
N GLN A 183 21.34 -6.01 13.11
CA GLN A 183 21.23 -5.57 14.49
C GLN A 183 19.77 -5.37 14.95
N ILE A 184 18.77 -5.59 14.08
CA ILE A 184 17.36 -5.53 14.47
C ILE A 184 17.04 -6.76 15.31
N MET A 185 16.65 -6.54 16.57
CA MET A 185 16.27 -7.61 17.48
C MET A 185 14.79 -7.95 17.34
N ARG A 186 14.42 -9.18 17.73
CA ARG A 186 13.01 -9.61 17.76
C ARG A 186 12.14 -8.71 18.64
N ASP A 187 12.70 -8.20 19.74
CA ASP A 187 11.99 -7.28 20.63
C ASP A 187 11.75 -5.91 19.98
N ASP A 188 12.66 -5.43 19.12
CA ASP A 188 12.45 -4.21 18.34
C ASP A 188 11.27 -4.35 17.40
N LEU A 189 11.14 -5.52 16.75
CA LEU A 189 10.04 -5.87 15.86
C LEU A 189 8.71 -6.01 16.61
N ALA A 190 8.75 -6.58 17.82
CA ALA A 190 7.57 -6.67 18.68
C ALA A 190 7.07 -5.28 19.10
N VAL A 191 7.98 -4.36 19.45
CA VAL A 191 7.66 -2.97 19.79
C VAL A 191 7.11 -2.22 18.57
N TRP A 192 7.67 -2.46 17.38
CA TRP A 192 7.18 -1.89 16.12
C TRP A 192 5.74 -2.34 15.80
N ASP A 193 5.44 -3.64 15.88
CA ASP A 193 4.07 -4.17 15.71
C ASP A 193 3.12 -3.65 16.79
N ALA A 194 3.57 -3.60 18.05
CA ALA A 194 2.75 -3.14 19.16
C ALA A 194 2.29 -1.69 18.98
N SER A 195 3.17 -0.80 18.51
CA SER A 195 2.81 0.60 18.21
C SER A 195 1.81 0.67 17.05
N ALA A 196 2.01 -0.09 15.97
CA ALA A 196 1.06 -0.14 14.86
C ALA A 196 -0.32 -0.70 15.29
N ARG A 197 -0.34 -1.72 16.14
CA ARG A 197 -1.57 -2.30 16.68
C ARG A 197 -2.33 -1.33 17.58
N ALA A 198 -1.62 -0.62 18.46
CA ALA A 198 -2.19 0.41 19.31
C ALA A 198 -2.75 1.58 18.49
N TRP A 199 -2.04 2.01 17.43
CA TRP A 199 -2.55 2.97 16.45
C TRP A 199 -3.88 2.51 15.84
N LEU A 200 -3.93 1.27 15.36
CA LEU A 200 -5.12 0.74 14.70
C LEU A 200 -6.34 0.69 15.62
N GLN A 201 -6.16 0.45 16.92
CA GLN A 201 -7.27 0.48 17.87
C GLN A 201 -7.89 1.89 17.94
N ALA A 202 -7.06 2.92 18.08
CA ALA A 202 -7.53 4.31 18.10
C ALA A 202 -8.17 4.71 16.76
N ALA A 203 -7.52 4.37 15.65
CA ALA A 203 -8.02 4.69 14.33
C ALA A 203 -9.35 3.97 13.99
N ASN A 204 -9.51 2.71 14.39
CA ASN A 204 -10.78 1.98 14.26
C ASN A 204 -11.89 2.55 15.14
N GLN A 205 -11.55 3.16 16.29
CA GLN A 205 -12.54 3.85 17.12
C GLN A 205 -13.07 5.09 16.39
N VAL A 206 -12.17 5.94 15.88
CA VAL A 206 -12.54 7.19 15.18
C VAL A 206 -13.25 6.93 13.85
N LYS A 207 -12.82 5.91 13.09
CA LYS A 207 -13.38 5.55 11.78
C LYS A 207 -14.31 4.35 11.85
N LYS A 208 -14.95 4.14 12.99
CA LYS A 208 -15.78 2.96 13.26
C LYS A 208 -16.88 2.75 12.23
N ARG A 209 -17.51 3.83 11.77
CA ARG A 209 -18.62 3.76 10.81
C ARG A 209 -18.14 3.24 9.46
N GLU A 210 -17.11 3.87 8.90
CA GLU A 210 -16.54 3.54 7.60
C GLU A 210 -15.91 2.14 7.63
N ASP A 211 -15.16 1.82 8.69
CA ASP A 211 -14.56 0.50 8.91
C ASP A 211 -15.64 -0.60 8.99
N THR A 212 -16.72 -0.37 9.75
CA THR A 212 -17.83 -1.33 9.84
C THR A 212 -18.53 -1.52 8.50
N GLN A 213 -18.78 -0.43 7.77
CA GLN A 213 -19.43 -0.49 6.47
C GLN A 213 -18.59 -1.25 5.44
N LEU A 214 -17.29 -0.98 5.36
CA LEU A 214 -16.37 -1.69 4.47
C LEU A 214 -16.29 -3.18 4.84
N LYS A 215 -16.18 -3.53 6.12
CA LYS A 215 -16.19 -4.92 6.61
C LYS A 215 -17.45 -5.68 6.19
N LEU A 216 -18.62 -5.03 6.29
CA LEU A 216 -19.89 -5.64 5.88
C LEU A 216 -19.95 -5.89 4.36
N ILE A 217 -19.38 -4.99 3.55
CA ILE A 217 -19.31 -5.17 2.10
C ILE A 217 -18.40 -6.34 1.74
N ILE A 218 -17.19 -6.38 2.33
CA ILE A 218 -16.20 -7.43 2.08
C ILE A 218 -16.75 -8.82 2.45
N LYS A 219 -17.46 -8.95 3.58
CA LYS A 219 -18.06 -10.23 4.01
C LYS A 219 -19.06 -10.80 3.01
N ASN A 220 -19.66 -9.97 2.15
CA ASN A 220 -20.64 -10.39 1.16
C ASN A 220 -20.02 -10.73 -0.21
N ILE A 221 -18.69 -10.63 -0.37
CA ILE A 221 -17.99 -10.91 -1.63
C ILE A 221 -17.29 -12.28 -1.50
N PRO A 222 -17.76 -13.32 -2.20
CA PRO A 222 -17.30 -14.70 -1.99
C PRO A 222 -15.92 -15.06 -2.57
N SER A 223 -15.25 -14.18 -3.33
CA SER A 223 -14.12 -14.55 -4.20
C SER A 223 -12.75 -14.01 -3.78
N ILE A 224 -12.55 -13.67 -2.50
CA ILE A 224 -11.25 -13.15 -2.07
C ILE A 224 -10.35 -14.33 -1.65
N GLN A 225 -9.43 -14.73 -2.54
CA GLN A 225 -8.52 -15.86 -2.31
C GLN A 225 -7.67 -15.66 -1.04
N SER A 226 -7.46 -16.74 -0.27
CA SER A 226 -6.51 -16.72 0.83
C SER A 226 -5.10 -16.67 0.27
N THR A 227 -4.37 -15.63 0.62
CA THR A 227 -2.98 -15.46 0.21
C THR A 227 -2.10 -16.41 1.01
N ASP A 228 -1.15 -17.03 0.32
CA ASP A 228 -0.05 -17.73 0.95
C ASP A 228 0.67 -16.80 1.94
N THR A 229 1.26 -17.35 3.00
CA THR A 229 1.93 -16.58 4.06
C THR A 229 3.44 -16.52 3.88
N THR A 230 3.93 -16.97 2.72
CA THR A 230 5.34 -16.89 2.36
C THR A 230 5.82 -15.44 2.25
N TYR A 231 7.12 -15.25 2.47
CA TYR A 231 7.81 -13.97 2.29
C TYR A 231 7.41 -13.25 1.00
N SER A 232 7.48 -13.97 -0.14
CA SER A 232 7.16 -13.42 -1.46
C SER A 232 5.71 -12.93 -1.53
N SER A 233 4.76 -13.71 -1.00
CA SER A 233 3.36 -13.34 -1.04
C SER A 233 3.06 -12.11 -0.19
N ILE A 234 3.65 -12.01 1.00
CA ILE A 234 3.45 -10.84 1.88
C ILE A 234 3.99 -9.57 1.21
N ILE A 235 5.20 -9.62 0.65
CA ILE A 235 5.81 -8.48 -0.06
C ILE A 235 5.00 -8.10 -1.29
N GLU A 236 4.58 -9.07 -2.10
CA GLU A 236 3.77 -8.83 -3.29
C GLU A 236 2.42 -8.19 -2.94
N ASN A 237 1.70 -8.75 -1.98
CA ASN A 237 0.41 -8.23 -1.52
C ASN A 237 0.52 -6.81 -0.94
N TRP A 238 1.58 -6.55 -0.18
CA TRP A 238 1.86 -5.21 0.33
C TRP A 238 2.12 -4.20 -0.80
N ILE A 239 2.95 -4.57 -1.79
CA ILE A 239 3.23 -3.72 -2.96
C ILE A 239 1.96 -3.49 -3.80
N VAL A 240 1.16 -4.53 -4.05
CA VAL A 240 -0.11 -4.44 -4.78
C VAL A 240 -1.07 -3.50 -4.05
N ALA A 241 -1.22 -3.64 -2.74
CA ALA A 241 -2.05 -2.76 -1.93
C ALA A 241 -1.60 -1.30 -2.03
N MET A 242 -0.30 -1.02 -1.84
CA MET A 242 0.24 0.34 -1.86
C MET A 242 0.07 1.01 -3.23
N THR A 243 0.44 0.30 -4.30
CA THR A 243 0.38 0.85 -5.66
C THR A 243 -1.06 1.07 -6.13
N THR A 244 -1.98 0.18 -5.75
CA THR A 244 -3.41 0.31 -6.09
C THR A 244 -4.05 1.47 -5.34
N ILE A 245 -3.78 1.60 -4.04
CA ILE A 245 -4.36 2.68 -3.22
C ILE A 245 -3.75 4.04 -3.60
N GLN A 246 -2.47 4.09 -3.95
CA GLN A 246 -1.86 5.29 -4.54
C GLN A 246 -2.63 5.74 -5.80
N LYS A 247 -2.92 4.82 -6.72
CA LYS A 247 -3.69 5.13 -7.94
C LYS A 247 -5.10 5.64 -7.61
N LEU A 248 -5.76 5.03 -6.62
CA LEU A 248 -7.08 5.49 -6.16
C LEU A 248 -7.04 6.91 -5.62
N ILE A 249 -6.08 7.23 -4.75
CA ILE A 249 -5.87 8.59 -4.22
C ILE A 249 -5.65 9.60 -5.36
N GLN A 250 -4.97 9.18 -6.43
CA GLN A 250 -4.71 10.00 -7.61
C GLN A 250 -5.93 10.17 -8.53
N GLY A 251 -7.05 9.49 -8.23
CA GLY A 251 -8.29 9.59 -9.00
C GLY A 251 -8.40 8.56 -10.13
N VAL A 252 -7.55 7.53 -10.13
CA VAL A 252 -7.57 6.48 -11.14
C VAL A 252 -8.46 5.34 -10.65
N PRO A 253 -9.55 5.00 -11.35
CA PRO A 253 -10.43 3.91 -10.95
C PRO A 253 -9.69 2.57 -11.01
N GLN A 254 -10.02 1.66 -10.10
CA GLN A 254 -9.40 0.33 -10.02
C GLN A 254 -10.45 -0.78 -9.98
N ASP A 255 -10.20 -1.87 -10.71
CA ASP A 255 -10.86 -3.15 -10.48
C ASP A 255 -10.07 -3.93 -9.43
N ILE A 256 -10.74 -4.41 -8.39
CA ILE A 256 -10.05 -5.15 -7.32
C ILE A 256 -10.56 -6.58 -7.26
N SER A 257 -9.66 -7.50 -7.59
CA SER A 257 -9.75 -8.93 -7.29
C SER A 257 -8.94 -9.32 -6.05
N ASN A 258 -7.83 -8.62 -5.77
CA ASN A 258 -6.90 -9.00 -4.70
C ASN A 258 -7.34 -8.50 -3.30
N SER A 259 -7.44 -9.44 -2.33
CA SER A 259 -7.72 -9.24 -0.90
C SER A 259 -6.89 -8.16 -0.25
N SER A 260 -5.62 -8.09 -0.63
CA SER A 260 -4.61 -7.26 0.01
C SER A 260 -4.93 -5.79 -0.12
N VAL A 261 -5.56 -5.38 -1.22
CA VAL A 261 -5.97 -3.99 -1.42
C VAL A 261 -7.08 -3.63 -0.44
N LEU A 262 -8.08 -4.50 -0.28
CA LEU A 262 -9.16 -4.30 0.69
C LEU A 262 -8.63 -4.27 2.12
N LEU A 263 -7.69 -5.17 2.44
CA LEU A 263 -6.97 -5.15 3.70
C LEU A 263 -6.16 -3.85 3.88
N GLY A 264 -5.57 -3.29 2.83
CA GLY A 264 -4.86 -2.01 2.86
C GLY A 264 -5.79 -0.81 3.03
N LEU A 265 -7.00 -0.82 2.46
CA LEU A 265 -7.99 0.23 2.67
C LEU A 265 -8.45 0.26 4.12
N MET A 266 -8.76 -0.92 4.68
CA MET A 266 -9.03 -1.07 6.11
C MET A 266 -7.78 -0.64 6.89
N SER A 267 -6.66 -1.30 6.61
CA SER A 267 -5.24 -0.89 6.73
C SER A 267 -5.01 0.52 7.25
N TRP A 268 -5.32 1.43 6.35
CA TRP A 268 -4.80 2.77 6.36
C TRP A 268 -5.92 3.79 6.49
N HIS A 269 -7.14 3.32 6.72
CA HIS A 269 -8.36 4.10 6.92
C HIS A 269 -8.61 5.06 5.76
N ILE A 270 -8.44 4.55 4.54
CA ILE A 270 -8.74 5.25 3.29
C ILE A 270 -9.95 4.56 2.67
N TYR A 271 -11.02 5.31 2.44
CA TYR A 271 -12.33 4.80 2.09
C TYR A 271 -12.82 5.38 0.77
N PRO A 272 -12.29 4.92 -0.38
CA PRO A 272 -12.79 5.33 -1.68
C PRO A 272 -14.23 4.84 -1.90
N ASP A 273 -14.93 5.48 -2.83
CA ASP A 273 -16.25 5.02 -3.23
C ASP A 273 -16.19 3.68 -3.95
N LEU A 274 -17.19 2.83 -3.70
CA LEU A 274 -17.23 1.46 -4.22
C LEU A 274 -18.40 1.27 -5.17
N ASN A 275 -18.16 0.51 -6.24
CA ASN A 275 -19.17 -0.04 -7.12
C ASN A 275 -19.16 -1.57 -6.97
N VAL A 276 -20.09 -2.10 -6.18
CA VAL A 276 -20.21 -3.53 -5.90
C VAL A 276 -21.13 -4.13 -6.94
N PHE A 277 -20.74 -5.20 -7.63
CA PHE A 277 -21.55 -5.80 -8.71
C PHE A 277 -22.52 -6.91 -8.23
N SER A 278 -22.27 -7.50 -7.06
CA SER A 278 -23.09 -8.59 -6.51
C SER A 278 -23.37 -8.39 -5.01
N PRO A 279 -24.50 -7.75 -4.63
CA PRO A 279 -25.51 -7.12 -5.48
C PRO A 279 -25.04 -5.78 -6.06
N ASN A 280 -25.54 -5.42 -7.26
CA ASN A 280 -25.20 -4.16 -7.93
C ASN A 280 -25.59 -2.95 -7.05
N LYS A 281 -24.59 -2.30 -6.45
CA LYS A 281 -24.77 -1.20 -5.52
C LYS A 281 -23.56 -0.28 -5.52
N TYR A 282 -23.82 1.00 -5.77
CA TYR A 282 -22.87 2.06 -5.51
C TYR A 282 -22.91 2.46 -4.03
N VAL A 283 -21.73 2.54 -3.42
CA VAL A 283 -21.53 2.91 -2.02
C VAL A 283 -20.61 4.13 -1.98
N ALA A 284 -21.18 5.28 -1.66
CA ALA A 284 -20.43 6.51 -1.51
C ALA A 284 -19.89 6.65 -0.07
N PHE A 285 -18.57 6.63 0.06
CA PHE A 285 -17.86 6.99 1.29
C PHE A 285 -17.50 8.48 1.29
N ASN A 286 -17.29 9.09 0.12
CA ASN A 286 -16.92 10.49 -0.06
C ASN A 286 -15.65 10.88 0.74
N ASP A 287 -14.66 9.99 0.78
CA ASP A 287 -13.41 10.27 1.47
C ASP A 287 -12.66 11.45 0.79
N PRO A 288 -12.39 12.56 1.50
CA PRO A 288 -11.73 13.73 0.93
C PRO A 288 -10.30 13.45 0.45
N LEU A 289 -9.67 12.38 0.93
CA LEU A 289 -8.31 11.99 0.55
C LEU A 289 -8.25 11.33 -0.83
N VAL A 290 -9.39 10.94 -1.38
CA VAL A 290 -9.50 10.26 -2.68
C VAL A 290 -9.97 11.27 -3.72
N LYS A 291 -9.14 11.56 -4.72
CA LYS A 291 -9.55 12.46 -5.81
C LYS A 291 -10.74 11.87 -6.58
N LYS A 292 -11.58 12.76 -7.11
CA LYS A 292 -12.71 12.37 -7.96
C LYS A 292 -12.24 11.45 -9.09
N GLY A 293 -12.96 10.35 -9.30
CA GLY A 293 -12.60 9.29 -10.25
C GLY A 293 -11.91 8.09 -9.61
N GLY A 294 -11.37 8.23 -8.40
CA GLY A 294 -10.79 7.14 -7.61
C GLY A 294 -11.87 6.22 -7.03
N THR A 295 -12.54 5.47 -7.89
CA THR A 295 -13.57 4.51 -7.50
C THR A 295 -13.06 3.09 -7.62
N ILE A 296 -13.52 2.24 -6.71
CA ILE A 296 -13.23 0.81 -6.76
C ILE A 296 -14.40 0.08 -7.38
N THR A 297 -14.10 -0.87 -8.25
CA THR A 297 -15.06 -1.87 -8.70
C THR A 297 -14.79 -3.20 -7.99
N LEU A 298 -15.85 -3.82 -7.43
CA LEU A 298 -15.80 -5.10 -6.71
C LEU A 298 -16.76 -6.12 -7.31
N GLY A 299 -16.31 -7.37 -7.46
CA GLY A 299 -17.16 -8.50 -7.82
C GLY A 299 -17.37 -8.71 -9.32
N LEU A 300 -16.41 -8.32 -10.16
CA LEU A 300 -16.40 -8.59 -11.60
C LEU A 300 -15.83 -9.97 -11.98
N GLU A 301 -15.37 -10.78 -11.01
CA GLU A 301 -14.79 -12.08 -11.34
C GLU A 301 -15.86 -13.09 -11.80
N GLN A 302 -15.91 -13.27 -13.13
CA GLN A 302 -16.34 -14.50 -13.75
C GLN A 302 -15.16 -15.48 -13.74
N LYS A 303 -15.43 -16.71 -13.32
CA LYS A 303 -14.49 -17.78 -12.97
C LYS A 303 -13.77 -18.41 -14.19
N ASP A 304 -13.20 -17.61 -15.08
CA ASP A 304 -12.42 -18.10 -16.23
C ASP A 304 -10.91 -17.91 -15.96
N GLU A 305 -10.23 -19.01 -15.65
CA GLU A 305 -8.81 -19.09 -15.26
C GLU A 305 -7.81 -18.69 -16.36
N ASN A 306 -8.25 -18.19 -17.52
CA ASN A 306 -7.42 -18.10 -18.73
C ASN A 306 -7.43 -16.74 -19.46
N ARG A 307 -7.70 -15.62 -18.78
CA ARG A 307 -7.68 -14.31 -19.45
C ARG A 307 -6.40 -13.52 -19.16
N THR A 308 -5.42 -13.63 -20.06
CA THR A 308 -4.38 -12.62 -20.24
C THR A 308 -4.96 -11.46 -21.06
N GLY A 309 -5.38 -10.37 -20.42
CA GLY A 309 -5.95 -9.22 -21.10
C GLY A 309 -6.02 -7.97 -20.21
N VAL A 310 -6.22 -6.80 -20.83
CA VAL A 310 -6.38 -5.52 -20.13
C VAL A 310 -7.80 -5.41 -19.57
N ASN A 311 -7.97 -5.46 -18.25
CA ASN A 311 -9.25 -5.22 -17.59
C ASN A 311 -9.48 -3.71 -17.44
N TRP A 312 -10.53 -3.20 -18.07
CA TRP A 312 -10.97 -1.81 -17.94
C TRP A 312 -12.10 -1.72 -16.91
N SER A 313 -11.85 -1.18 -15.71
CA SER A 313 -12.92 -0.80 -14.79
C SER A 313 -13.52 0.54 -15.23
N VAL A 314 -14.62 0.50 -15.99
CA VAL A 314 -15.39 1.71 -16.30
C VAL A 314 -16.55 1.81 -15.31
N SER A 315 -16.57 2.87 -14.49
CA SER A 315 -17.76 3.23 -13.71
C SER A 315 -18.84 3.78 -14.65
N LEU A 316 -19.59 2.88 -15.31
CA LEU A 316 -20.60 3.21 -16.32
C LEU A 316 -21.83 3.97 -15.76
N SER A 317 -21.96 4.10 -14.43
CA SER A 317 -23.10 4.76 -13.77
C SER A 317 -23.24 6.27 -14.08
N HIS A 318 -22.23 6.91 -14.68
CA HIS A 318 -22.23 8.35 -14.98
C HIS A 318 -22.34 8.70 -16.47
N LEU A 319 -22.46 7.72 -17.37
CA LEU A 319 -22.63 7.96 -18.81
C LEU A 319 -24.11 8.09 -19.19
N ARG A 320 -24.77 9.17 -18.73
CA ARG A 320 -26.16 9.52 -19.09
C ARG A 320 -26.36 9.94 -20.56
N TYR A 321 -25.30 9.94 -21.39
CA TYR A 321 -25.31 10.47 -22.76
C TYR A 321 -25.03 9.46 -23.88
N TYR A 322 -24.85 8.18 -23.56
CA TYR A 322 -24.90 7.13 -24.59
C TYR A 322 -26.32 6.56 -24.62
N GLY A 323 -26.93 6.51 -25.82
CA GLY A 323 -28.22 5.88 -26.05
C GLY A 323 -28.21 4.38 -25.72
N ASP A 324 -29.29 3.68 -26.08
CA ASP A 324 -29.49 2.26 -25.74
C ASP A 324 -28.21 1.43 -25.89
N PRO A 325 -27.90 0.57 -24.89
CA PRO A 325 -26.63 -0.14 -24.84
C PRO A 325 -26.45 -0.99 -26.10
N ILE A 326 -25.46 -0.64 -26.92
CA ILE A 326 -25.00 -1.50 -28.00
C ILE A 326 -24.11 -2.56 -27.34
N ILE A 327 -24.61 -3.79 -27.26
CA ILE A 327 -23.84 -4.95 -26.83
C ILE A 327 -22.77 -5.17 -27.90
N ILE A 328 -21.53 -4.80 -27.60
CA ILE A 328 -20.38 -5.06 -28.46
C ILE A 328 -19.54 -6.10 -27.74
N GLU A 329 -19.76 -7.37 -28.06
CA GLU A 329 -18.83 -8.43 -27.73
C GLU A 329 -17.66 -8.35 -28.74
N LYS A 330 -16.46 -8.07 -28.23
CA LYS A 330 -15.22 -8.21 -29.00
C LYS A 330 -14.25 -9.05 -28.19
N SER A 331 -14.07 -10.30 -28.61
CA SER A 331 -12.91 -11.10 -28.24
C SER A 331 -11.71 -10.63 -29.06
N SER A 332 -10.60 -10.38 -28.37
CA SER A 332 -9.29 -10.22 -29.01
C SER A 332 -8.62 -11.59 -29.00
N GLU A 333 -9.04 -12.47 -29.89
CA GLU A 333 -8.33 -13.73 -30.15
C GLU A 333 -7.42 -13.53 -31.38
N GLU A 334 -6.11 -13.53 -31.12
CA GLU A 334 -5.08 -13.75 -32.15
C GLU A 334 -5.11 -15.23 -32.58
N ASP A 335 -6.14 -15.66 -33.30
CA ASP A 335 -6.10 -16.89 -34.11
C ASP A 335 -7.21 -16.88 -35.17
N SER A 336 -7.04 -16.04 -36.19
CA SER A 336 -8.07 -15.74 -37.21
C SER A 336 -8.22 -16.76 -38.34
N ASP A 337 -7.82 -18.03 -38.15
CA ASP A 337 -7.76 -18.99 -39.27
C ASP A 337 -8.54 -20.30 -39.06
N ARG A 338 -9.42 -20.41 -38.06
CA ARG A 338 -10.25 -21.60 -37.87
C ARG A 338 -11.74 -21.29 -37.83
N ILE A 339 -12.39 -21.55 -38.98
CA ILE A 339 -13.84 -21.51 -39.14
C ILE A 339 -14.47 -22.64 -38.32
N THR A 340 -15.43 -22.30 -37.47
CA THR A 340 -16.18 -23.27 -36.66
C THR A 340 -17.17 -24.07 -37.50
N ALA A 341 -17.56 -25.26 -37.04
CA ALA A 341 -18.50 -26.14 -37.77
C ALA A 341 -19.89 -25.50 -38.00
N GLN A 342 -20.27 -24.49 -37.21
CA GLN A 342 -21.49 -23.71 -37.43
C GLN A 342 -21.34 -22.70 -38.56
N GLU A 343 -20.20 -22.02 -38.67
CA GLU A 343 -19.90 -21.10 -39.76
C GLU A 343 -19.80 -21.81 -41.12
N LEU A 344 -19.26 -23.03 -41.14
CA LEU A 344 -19.27 -23.88 -42.33
C LEU A 344 -20.70 -24.15 -42.84
N ARG A 345 -21.68 -24.32 -41.93
CA ARG A 345 -23.09 -24.52 -42.32
C ARG A 345 -23.67 -23.28 -43.00
N PHE A 346 -23.38 -22.08 -42.47
CA PHE A 346 -23.84 -20.83 -43.07
C PHE A 346 -23.21 -20.59 -44.44
N ILE A 347 -21.94 -20.94 -44.63
CA ILE A 347 -21.26 -20.88 -45.93
C ILE A 347 -21.92 -21.85 -46.92
N THR A 348 -22.16 -23.11 -46.52
CA THR A 348 -22.85 -24.06 -47.41
C THR A 348 -24.27 -23.63 -47.77
N PHE A 349 -24.99 -22.99 -46.84
CA PHE A 349 -26.32 -22.47 -47.09
C PHE A 349 -26.29 -21.28 -48.06
N GLY A 350 -25.30 -20.40 -47.94
CA GLY A 350 -25.06 -19.30 -48.88
C GLY A 350 -24.67 -19.77 -50.28
N CYS A 351 -23.87 -20.82 -50.41
CA CYS A 351 -23.51 -21.39 -51.72
C CYS A 351 -24.71 -22.03 -52.45
N VAL A 352 -25.64 -22.65 -51.72
CA VAL A 352 -26.84 -23.26 -52.32
C VAL A 352 -27.86 -22.21 -52.76
N LEU A 353 -27.98 -21.10 -52.02
CA LEU A 353 -28.89 -20.00 -52.36
C LEU A 353 -28.31 -19.04 -53.41
N GLY A 354 -26.99 -18.97 -53.55
CA GLY A 354 -26.33 -18.13 -54.57
C GLY A 354 -26.40 -18.69 -55.99
N SER A 355 -26.86 -19.92 -56.16
CA SER A 355 -27.03 -20.59 -57.47
C SER A 355 -28.49 -20.76 -57.90
N TRP A 356 -29.41 -19.97 -57.35
CA TRP A 356 -30.82 -19.91 -57.77
C TRP A 356 -31.17 -18.57 -58.43
#